data_AF-A0A6N8GAR2-F1
#
_entry.id   AF-A0A6N8GAR2-F1
#
_cell.length_a   1.000
_cell.length_b   1.000
_cell.length_c   1.000
_cell.angle_alpha   90.00
_cell.angle_beta   90.00
_cell.angle_gamma   90.00
#
_symmetry.space_group_name_H-M   'P 1'
#
loop_
_entity.id
_entity.type
_entity.pdbx_description
1 polymer ?
#
loop_
_entity_poly.entity_id
_entity_poly.type
_entity_poly.pdbx_seq_one_letter_code
_entity_poly.pdbx_strand_id
1 'polypeptide(L)'
;MTTPTPPPTSANPTRLQRSRAAVQRFGGHLSGMVMPNIGAFIAWGLITALFIPDGWFPNETMHRLVEPMLGTLLPLLIGYTGGRLVYDQRGAVVGAIATTGVVVGSEVPMFLGAMIIGPLAAYLMKLVDQALLPRVRTGFEMLYNNFSAGILGGTMAGFGLYAVGPLVQGLTRVLGAGVQTLIDWSLLPLVSLIVEPAKVLFLNNAINHGVFGPLGAARVSETGQAIEFLIETNPGPGLGVLLAVMLFGPKVSRATAPGAIVIQFLGGIHEIYFPYILAQPKLIIAAIAGGVTGVTTFMVLGAGLVSTPSPGSIIALMAVTPRGGHLSVLAGVLAATAVSFITASLLLGFGRGERAREKTQYQNPEAQS
;
A
#
# COMPACT_ATOMS: atom_id res chain seq x y z
N MET A 1 -2.02 31.03 52.56
CA MET A 1 -1.26 30.74 51.33
C MET A 1 -1.06 29.24 51.24
N THR A 2 -1.89 28.54 50.46
CA THR A 2 -1.70 27.13 50.14
C THR A 2 -0.98 27.05 48.81
N THR A 3 0.31 26.75 48.84
CA THR A 3 1.12 26.50 47.64
C THR A 3 0.58 25.27 46.90
N PRO A 4 0.28 25.35 45.60
CA PRO A 4 -0.15 24.19 44.82
C PRO A 4 1.02 23.20 44.69
N THR A 5 0.75 21.94 45.00
CA THR A 5 1.64 20.81 44.76
C THR A 5 2.02 20.73 43.28
N PRO A 6 3.30 20.47 42.94
CA PRO A 6 3.72 20.31 41.55
C PRO A 6 3.02 19.09 40.93
N PRO A 7 2.68 19.15 39.62
CA PRO A 7 2.06 18.02 38.95
C PRO A 7 3.00 16.80 38.96
N PRO A 8 2.46 15.57 39.03
CA PRO A 8 3.28 14.37 39.03
C PRO A 8 4.12 14.32 37.74
N THR A 9 5.42 14.15 37.91
CA THR A 9 6.39 13.90 36.83
C THR A 9 5.90 12.74 35.97
N SER A 10 5.76 12.98 34.66
CA SER A 10 5.27 11.98 33.71
C SER A 10 6.13 10.72 33.78
N ALA A 11 5.54 9.61 34.23
CA ALA A 11 6.21 8.32 34.30
C ALA A 11 6.80 7.94 32.93
N ASN A 12 8.04 7.43 32.92
CA ASN A 12 8.69 6.97 31.71
C ASN A 12 7.82 5.93 30.98
N PRO A 13 7.60 6.05 29.67
CA PRO A 13 6.71 5.16 28.95
C PRO A 13 7.22 3.72 28.98
N THR A 14 6.31 2.78 29.22
CA THR A 14 6.60 1.35 29.26
C THR A 14 7.10 0.85 27.90
N ARG A 15 7.79 -0.31 27.87
CA ARG A 15 8.34 -0.89 26.63
C ARG A 15 7.27 -1.09 25.54
N LEU A 16 6.05 -1.46 25.95
CA LEU A 16 4.88 -1.59 25.08
C LEU A 16 4.39 -0.23 24.54
N GLN A 17 4.45 0.83 25.34
CA GLN A 17 4.09 2.17 24.90
C GLN A 17 5.12 2.69 23.87
N ARG A 18 6.40 2.41 24.04
CA ARG A 18 7.45 2.79 23.09
C ARG A 18 7.34 2.03 21.76
N SER A 19 7.09 0.72 21.80
CA SER A 19 6.92 -0.07 20.56
C SER A 19 5.67 0.35 19.81
N ARG A 20 4.56 0.58 20.51
CA ARG A 20 3.33 1.14 19.92
C ARG A 20 3.57 2.50 19.28
N ALA A 21 4.29 3.40 19.96
CA ALA A 21 4.63 4.71 19.42
C ALA A 21 5.55 4.60 18.19
N ALA A 22 6.49 3.65 18.16
CA ALA A 22 7.36 3.41 17.01
C ALA A 22 6.57 2.92 15.79
N VAL A 23 5.67 1.94 15.95
CA VAL A 23 4.80 1.44 14.86
C VAL A 23 3.87 2.55 14.35
N GLN A 24 3.30 3.34 15.25
CA GLN A 24 2.46 4.48 14.88
C GLN A 24 3.24 5.56 14.13
N ARG A 25 4.47 5.86 14.55
CA ARG A 25 5.35 6.79 13.83
C ARG A 25 5.73 6.25 12.47
N PHE A 26 6.12 4.98 12.36
CA PHE A 26 6.47 4.35 11.10
C PHE A 26 5.31 4.36 10.11
N GLY A 27 4.13 3.88 10.52
CA GLY A 27 2.93 3.91 9.69
C GLY A 27 2.47 5.34 9.36
N GLY A 28 2.59 6.27 10.31
CA GLY A 28 2.32 7.69 10.09
C GLY A 28 3.22 8.32 9.03
N HIS A 29 4.52 8.00 9.03
CA HIS A 29 5.45 8.47 7.99
C HIS A 29 5.09 7.91 6.62
N LEU A 30 4.85 6.60 6.50
CA LEU A 30 4.49 5.98 5.21
C LEU A 30 3.14 6.49 4.70
N SER A 31 2.13 6.57 5.57
CA SER A 31 0.83 7.13 5.23
C SER A 31 0.92 8.60 4.80
N GLY A 32 1.77 9.39 5.48
CA GLY A 32 2.02 10.79 5.11
C GLY A 32 2.56 10.98 3.70
N MET A 33 3.18 9.96 3.11
CA MET A 33 3.67 10.00 1.72
C MET A 33 2.59 9.65 0.70
N VAL A 34 1.60 8.83 1.09
CA VAL A 34 0.61 8.26 0.16
C VAL A 34 -0.74 8.96 0.25
N MET A 35 -1.22 9.23 1.46
CA MET A 35 -2.57 9.74 1.70
C MET A 35 -2.83 11.12 1.04
N PRO A 36 -1.89 12.08 1.04
CA PRO A 36 -2.08 13.34 0.31
C PRO A 36 -2.26 13.14 -1.20
N ASN A 37 -1.81 12.01 -1.74
CA ASN A 37 -1.85 11.66 -3.15
C ASN A 37 -2.99 10.69 -3.50
N ILE A 38 -3.90 10.38 -2.57
CA ILE A 38 -4.98 9.39 -2.77
C ILE A 38 -5.86 9.70 -3.99
N GLY A 39 -6.04 10.99 -4.32
CA GLY A 39 -6.78 11.40 -5.52
C GLY A 39 -6.16 10.87 -6.82
N ALA A 40 -4.82 10.81 -6.91
CA ALA A 40 -4.14 10.26 -8.06
C ALA A 40 -4.34 8.73 -8.17
N PHE A 41 -4.31 8.03 -7.03
CA PHE A 41 -4.61 6.60 -6.97
C PHE A 41 -6.05 6.30 -7.39
N ILE A 42 -7.02 7.11 -6.94
CA ILE A 42 -8.43 6.98 -7.32
C ILE A 42 -8.60 7.24 -8.82
N ALA A 43 -7.99 8.30 -9.36
CA ALA A 43 -8.05 8.61 -10.78
C ALA A 43 -7.48 7.47 -11.64
N TRP A 44 -6.28 6.98 -11.28
CA TRP A 44 -5.67 5.82 -11.95
C TRP A 44 -6.57 4.58 -11.85
N GLY A 45 -7.08 4.27 -10.67
CA GLY A 45 -7.94 3.11 -10.46
C GLY A 45 -9.25 3.16 -11.26
N LEU A 46 -9.87 4.33 -11.38
CA LEU A 46 -11.06 4.53 -12.22
C LEU A 46 -10.74 4.37 -13.71
N ILE A 47 -9.67 5.00 -14.18
CA ILE A 47 -9.23 4.87 -15.59
C ILE A 47 -8.94 3.41 -15.91
N THR A 48 -8.27 2.70 -15.00
CA THR A 48 -7.95 1.28 -15.16
C THR A 48 -9.21 0.43 -15.19
N ALA A 49 -10.13 0.61 -14.23
CA ALA A 49 -11.37 -0.15 -14.18
C ALA A 49 -12.27 0.07 -15.41
N LEU A 50 -12.25 1.28 -15.98
CA LEU A 50 -13.08 1.63 -17.13
C LEU A 50 -12.45 1.19 -18.45
N PHE A 51 -11.20 1.56 -18.73
CA PHE A 51 -10.73 1.64 -20.13
C PHE A 51 -9.77 0.55 -20.57
N ILE A 52 -9.30 -0.32 -19.67
CA ILE A 52 -8.49 -1.49 -20.07
C ILE A 52 -9.33 -2.45 -20.96
N PRO A 53 -8.72 -3.43 -21.66
CA PRO A 53 -9.45 -4.31 -22.56
C PRO A 53 -10.53 -5.12 -21.82
N ASP A 54 -10.24 -5.51 -20.58
CA ASP A 54 -11.15 -6.21 -19.67
C ASP A 54 -11.97 -5.24 -18.77
N GLY A 55 -11.90 -3.94 -19.04
CA GLY A 55 -12.59 -2.89 -18.29
C GLY A 55 -14.06 -2.78 -18.67
N TRP A 56 -14.81 -1.95 -17.93
CA TRP A 56 -16.26 -1.83 -18.16
C TRP A 56 -16.62 -1.07 -19.44
N PHE A 57 -15.72 -0.21 -19.90
CA PHE A 57 -15.87 0.58 -21.12
C PHE A 57 -14.53 0.67 -21.85
N PRO A 58 -14.06 -0.44 -22.48
CA PRO A 58 -12.73 -0.51 -23.08
C PRO A 58 -12.47 0.59 -24.10
N ASN A 59 -11.30 1.25 -23.99
CA ASN A 59 -10.89 2.28 -24.93
C ASN A 59 -9.36 2.33 -25.03
N GLU A 60 -8.82 2.00 -26.21
CA GLU A 60 -7.36 1.91 -26.42
C GLU A 60 -6.63 3.22 -26.15
N THR A 61 -7.21 4.37 -26.50
CA THR A 61 -6.58 5.67 -26.30
C THR A 61 -6.49 6.03 -24.81
N MET A 62 -7.59 5.81 -24.06
CA MET A 62 -7.63 6.07 -22.62
C MET A 62 -6.82 5.06 -21.82
N HIS A 63 -6.78 3.79 -22.26
CA HIS A 63 -5.93 2.75 -21.68
C HIS A 63 -4.48 3.22 -21.57
N ARG A 64 -3.93 3.87 -22.61
CA ARG A 64 -2.51 4.31 -22.65
C ARG A 64 -2.10 5.20 -21.48
N LEU A 65 -3.04 5.74 -20.70
CA LEU A 65 -2.77 6.49 -19.47
C LEU A 65 -2.43 5.58 -18.27
N VAL A 66 -2.94 4.35 -18.24
CA VAL A 66 -2.87 3.43 -17.08
C VAL A 66 -1.43 3.16 -16.67
N GLU A 67 -0.60 2.71 -17.61
CA GLU A 67 0.77 2.28 -17.32
C GLU A 67 1.68 3.45 -16.89
N PRO A 68 1.72 4.61 -17.58
CA PRO A 68 2.48 5.78 -17.11
C PRO A 68 1.98 6.29 -15.75
N MET A 69 0.69 6.20 -15.46
CA MET A 69 0.17 6.58 -14.14
C MET A 69 0.69 5.64 -13.05
N LEU A 70 0.57 4.33 -13.26
CA LEU A 70 0.97 3.31 -12.29
C LEU A 70 2.49 3.24 -12.09
N GLY A 71 3.24 3.15 -13.19
CA GLY A 71 4.69 2.93 -13.17
C GLY A 71 5.47 4.18 -12.82
N THR A 72 4.97 5.37 -13.20
CA THR A 72 5.75 6.61 -13.12
C THR A 72 5.10 7.64 -12.21
N LEU A 73 3.86 8.06 -12.50
CA LEU A 73 3.21 9.16 -11.76
C LEU A 73 3.06 8.86 -10.27
N LEU A 74 2.48 7.72 -9.91
CA LEU A 74 2.18 7.42 -8.51
C LEU A 74 3.45 7.22 -7.66
N PRO A 75 4.47 6.45 -8.09
CA PRO A 75 5.73 6.38 -7.35
C PRO A 75 6.41 7.74 -7.23
N LEU A 76 6.43 8.56 -8.30
CA LEU A 76 7.02 9.91 -8.24
C LEU A 76 6.32 10.81 -7.23
N LEU A 77 4.98 10.79 -7.17
CA LEU A 77 4.24 11.57 -6.17
C LEU A 77 4.59 11.15 -4.74
N ILE A 78 4.79 9.86 -4.50
CA ILE A 78 5.24 9.35 -3.20
C ILE A 78 6.66 9.81 -2.89
N GLY A 79 7.59 9.64 -3.83
CA GLY A 79 8.99 10.06 -3.66
C GLY A 79 9.11 11.56 -3.42
N TYR A 80 8.34 12.35 -4.18
CA TYR A 80 8.22 13.80 -4.03
C TYR A 80 7.68 14.16 -2.65
N THR A 81 6.59 13.54 -2.21
CA THR A 81 5.96 13.83 -0.92
C THR A 81 6.86 13.40 0.23
N GLY A 82 7.47 12.21 0.14
CA GLY A 82 8.43 11.71 1.12
C GLY A 82 9.67 12.59 1.23
N GLY A 83 10.21 13.06 0.10
CA GLY A 83 11.30 14.03 0.09
C GLY A 83 10.89 15.37 0.71
N ARG A 84 9.66 15.83 0.43
CA ARG A 84 9.10 17.06 0.99
C ARG A 84 8.99 17.02 2.51
N LEU A 85 8.58 15.89 3.07
CA LEU A 85 8.47 15.71 4.52
C LEU A 85 9.83 15.80 5.23
N VAL A 86 10.94 15.55 4.52
CA VAL A 86 12.29 15.59 5.09
C VAL A 86 12.97 16.94 4.92
N TYR A 87 12.83 17.55 3.74
CA TYR A 87 13.56 18.77 3.38
C TYR A 87 12.80 19.73 2.45
N ASP A 88 11.50 19.88 2.72
CA ASP A 88 10.59 20.82 2.04
C ASP A 88 10.66 20.73 0.51
N GLN A 89 10.48 21.83 -0.20
CA GLN A 89 10.38 21.83 -1.66
C GLN A 89 11.65 21.29 -2.33
N ARG A 90 12.84 21.54 -1.77
CA ARG A 90 14.10 20.99 -2.31
C ARG A 90 14.17 19.48 -2.16
N GLY A 91 13.82 18.97 -0.99
CA GLY A 91 13.70 17.55 -0.75
C GLY A 91 12.70 16.89 -1.69
N ALA A 92 11.60 17.57 -2.00
CA ALA A 92 10.59 17.08 -2.91
C ALA A 92 11.13 16.87 -4.33
N VAL A 93 11.83 17.87 -4.88
CA VAL A 93 12.43 17.79 -6.22
C VAL A 93 13.52 16.72 -6.27
N VAL A 94 14.44 16.71 -5.31
CA VAL A 94 15.53 15.71 -5.26
C VAL A 94 14.98 14.29 -5.08
N GLY A 95 13.96 14.14 -4.23
CA GLY A 95 13.29 12.86 -4.01
C GLY A 95 12.58 12.35 -5.26
N ALA A 96 11.91 13.23 -6.03
CA ALA A 96 11.31 12.85 -7.30
C ALA A 96 12.35 12.38 -8.32
N ILE A 97 13.45 13.11 -8.49
CA ILE A 97 14.55 12.74 -9.40
C ILE A 97 15.11 11.36 -9.02
N ALA A 98 15.40 11.15 -7.73
CA ALA A 98 15.92 9.88 -7.24
C ALA A 98 14.95 8.71 -7.49
N THR A 99 13.64 8.95 -7.30
CA THR A 99 12.59 7.97 -7.57
C THR A 99 12.49 7.60 -9.04
N THR A 100 12.76 8.51 -9.98
CA THR A 100 12.82 8.19 -11.41
C THR A 100 13.81 7.06 -11.68
N GLY A 101 14.97 7.07 -11.03
CA GLY A 101 15.97 6.01 -11.16
C GLY A 101 15.44 4.65 -10.74
N VAL A 102 14.76 4.61 -9.60
CA VAL A 102 14.14 3.38 -9.06
C VAL A 102 13.01 2.86 -9.94
N VAL A 103 12.19 3.76 -10.49
CA VAL A 103 11.12 3.41 -11.45
C VAL A 103 11.68 2.79 -12.72
N VAL A 104 12.71 3.40 -13.31
CA VAL A 104 13.33 2.90 -14.55
C VAL A 104 14.10 1.59 -14.32
N GLY A 105 14.59 1.35 -13.10
CA GLY A 105 15.35 0.15 -12.73
C GLY A 105 14.51 -1.10 -12.43
N SER A 106 13.18 -1.06 -12.60
CA SER A 106 12.29 -2.17 -12.28
C SER A 106 11.11 -2.24 -13.25
N GLU A 107 10.75 -3.46 -13.65
CA GLU A 107 9.53 -3.73 -14.44
C GLU A 107 8.27 -3.76 -13.55
N VAL A 108 8.44 -3.88 -12.22
CA VAL A 108 7.34 -3.84 -11.25
C VAL A 108 7.22 -2.43 -10.66
N PRO A 109 6.00 -1.86 -10.50
CA PRO A 109 5.80 -0.55 -9.89
C PRO A 109 6.48 -0.39 -8.52
N MET A 110 7.40 0.58 -8.40
CA MET A 110 8.29 0.72 -7.23
C MET A 110 7.78 1.70 -6.16
N PHE A 111 6.60 1.44 -5.61
CA PHE A 111 6.03 2.23 -4.51
C PHE A 111 6.91 2.21 -3.24
N LEU A 112 7.30 1.02 -2.76
CA LEU A 112 8.19 0.89 -1.59
C LEU A 112 9.56 1.52 -1.86
N GLY A 113 10.08 1.33 -3.07
CA GLY A 113 11.32 1.96 -3.51
C GLY A 113 11.24 3.49 -3.41
N ALA A 114 10.15 4.09 -3.88
CA ALA A 114 9.90 5.53 -3.78
C ALA A 114 9.80 6.01 -2.31
N MET A 115 9.14 5.24 -1.44
CA MET A 115 9.03 5.56 0.00
C MET A 115 10.38 5.54 0.72
N ILE A 116 11.38 4.84 0.19
CA ILE A 116 12.73 4.76 0.76
C ILE A 116 13.64 5.82 0.12
N ILE A 117 13.75 5.81 -1.21
CA ILE A 117 14.74 6.61 -1.93
C ILE A 117 14.42 8.11 -1.87
N GLY A 118 13.14 8.49 -1.90
CA GLY A 118 12.73 9.90 -1.87
C GLY A 118 13.15 10.61 -0.59
N PRO A 119 12.73 10.14 0.60
CA PRO A 119 13.19 10.66 1.88
C PRO A 119 14.70 10.58 2.07
N LEU A 120 15.34 9.48 1.63
CA LEU A 120 16.79 9.31 1.75
C LEU A 120 17.55 10.38 0.94
N ALA A 121 17.16 10.61 -0.32
CA ALA A 121 17.79 11.61 -1.17
C ALA A 121 17.60 13.02 -0.61
N ALA A 122 16.42 13.33 -0.07
CA ALA A 122 16.15 14.59 0.63
C ALA A 122 16.97 14.75 1.91
N TYR A 123 17.17 13.67 2.67
CA TYR A 123 18.01 13.68 3.87
C TYR A 123 19.47 13.96 3.52
N LEU A 124 19.99 13.32 2.47
CA LEU A 124 21.34 13.60 1.98
C LEU A 124 21.46 15.04 1.48
N MET A 125 20.44 15.58 0.81
CA MET A 125 20.43 16.98 0.38
C MET A 125 20.51 17.92 1.59
N LYS A 126 19.75 17.62 2.65
CA LYS A 126 19.80 18.39 3.89
C LYS A 126 21.20 18.41 4.51
N LEU A 127 21.90 17.28 4.51
CA LEU A 127 23.27 17.20 5.02
C LEU A 127 24.26 18.01 4.15
N VAL A 128 24.13 17.90 2.82
CA VAL A 128 24.96 18.67 1.88
C VAL A 128 24.75 20.17 2.09
N ASP A 129 23.50 20.63 2.20
CA ASP A 129 23.19 22.03 2.42
C ASP A 129 23.69 22.53 3.78
N GLN A 130 23.57 21.73 4.85
CA GLN A 130 24.14 22.09 6.15
C GLN A 130 25.66 22.29 6.10
N ALA A 131 26.37 21.52 5.28
CA ALA A 131 27.83 21.59 5.18
C ALA A 131 28.32 22.70 4.24
N LEU A 132 27.61 22.94 3.13
CA LEU A 132 28.08 23.79 2.03
C LEU A 132 27.39 25.15 1.98
N LEU A 133 26.10 25.25 2.29
CA LEU A 133 25.34 26.51 2.18
C LEU A 133 25.96 27.66 3.00
N PRO A 134 26.46 27.47 4.23
CA PRO A 134 27.11 28.54 4.99
C PRO A 134 28.40 29.08 4.34
N ARG A 135 28.97 28.36 3.37
CA ARG A 135 30.20 28.73 2.65
C ARG A 135 29.91 29.38 1.29
N VAL A 136 28.64 29.42 0.86
CA VAL A 136 28.24 29.99 -0.41
C VAL A 136 28.22 31.52 -0.30
N ARG A 137 28.88 32.19 -1.26
CA ARG A 137 28.87 33.66 -1.32
C ARG A 137 27.49 34.17 -1.71
N THR A 138 27.10 35.31 -1.15
CA THR A 138 25.87 36.02 -1.50
C THR A 138 25.79 36.24 -3.01
N GLY A 139 24.61 35.99 -3.59
CA GLY A 139 24.38 36.05 -5.04
C GLY A 139 24.60 34.73 -5.80
N PHE A 140 25.33 33.75 -5.23
CA PHE A 140 25.50 32.42 -5.82
C PHE A 140 24.52 31.36 -5.29
N GLU A 141 23.63 31.74 -4.38
CA GLU A 141 22.70 30.83 -3.70
C GLU A 141 21.79 30.08 -4.69
N MET A 142 21.21 30.77 -5.68
CA MET A 142 20.35 30.11 -6.67
C MET A 142 21.12 29.08 -7.51
N LEU A 143 22.35 29.42 -7.90
CA LEU A 143 23.22 28.52 -8.65
C LEU A 143 23.54 27.28 -7.82
N TYR A 144 23.98 27.48 -6.57
CA TYR A 144 24.22 26.40 -5.63
C TYR A 144 22.97 25.54 -5.44
N ASN A 145 21.81 26.17 -5.22
CA ASN A 145 20.56 25.47 -4.91
C ASN A 145 20.13 24.53 -6.05
N ASN A 146 20.23 24.98 -7.29
CA ASN A 146 19.83 24.18 -8.45
C ASN A 146 20.88 23.12 -8.82
N PHE A 147 22.17 23.47 -8.82
CA PHE A 147 23.23 22.51 -9.21
C PHE A 147 23.43 21.42 -8.18
N SER A 148 23.46 21.75 -6.88
CA SER A 148 23.61 20.73 -5.84
C SER A 148 22.43 19.74 -5.81
N ALA A 149 21.20 20.24 -5.97
CA ALA A 149 20.02 19.41 -6.09
C ALA A 149 20.06 18.53 -7.35
N GLY A 150 20.48 19.08 -8.50
CA GLY A 150 20.62 18.33 -9.75
C GLY A 150 21.70 17.24 -9.67
N ILE A 151 22.88 17.55 -9.13
CA ILE A 151 24.00 16.60 -9.01
C ILE A 151 23.63 15.47 -8.04
N LEU A 152 23.14 15.81 -6.84
CA LEU A 152 22.78 14.80 -5.86
C LEU A 152 21.58 13.97 -6.34
N GLY A 153 20.54 14.62 -6.86
CA GLY A 153 19.37 13.95 -7.43
C GLY A 153 19.75 12.99 -8.54
N GLY A 154 20.56 13.44 -9.51
CA GLY A 154 21.05 12.59 -10.60
C GLY A 154 21.91 11.41 -10.11
N THR A 155 22.76 11.63 -9.11
CA THR A 155 23.55 10.55 -8.48
C THR A 155 22.64 9.53 -7.82
N MET A 156 21.64 9.99 -7.06
CA MET A 156 20.68 9.11 -6.38
C MET A 156 19.76 8.37 -7.37
N ALA A 157 19.43 8.99 -8.51
CA ALA A 157 18.72 8.32 -9.60
C ALA A 157 19.57 7.20 -10.22
N GLY A 158 20.84 7.48 -10.52
CA GLY A 158 21.78 6.45 -10.99
C GLY A 158 21.92 5.30 -9.99
N PHE A 159 22.03 5.61 -8.70
CA PHE A 159 22.04 4.59 -7.65
C PHE A 159 20.76 3.76 -7.63
N GLY A 160 19.59 4.41 -7.66
CA GLY A 160 18.29 3.74 -7.70
C GLY A 160 18.14 2.78 -8.88
N LEU A 161 18.59 3.21 -10.06
CA LEU A 161 18.55 2.42 -11.30
C LEU A 161 19.30 1.08 -11.15
N TYR A 162 20.51 1.11 -10.60
CA TYR A 162 21.33 -0.11 -10.49
C TYR A 162 21.05 -0.93 -9.22
N ALA A 163 20.62 -0.31 -8.13
CA ALA A 163 20.43 -1.00 -6.85
C ALA A 163 19.10 -1.78 -6.77
N VAL A 164 18.05 -1.31 -7.45
CA VAL A 164 16.69 -1.84 -7.28
C VAL A 164 16.51 -3.22 -7.88
N GLY A 165 16.99 -3.46 -9.10
CA GLY A 165 16.82 -4.74 -9.78
C GLY A 165 17.30 -5.94 -8.93
N PRO A 166 18.56 -5.96 -8.46
CA PRO A 166 19.06 -7.03 -7.60
C PRO A 166 18.27 -7.19 -6.29
N LEU A 167 17.83 -6.07 -5.70
CA LEU A 167 17.07 -6.08 -4.45
C LEU A 167 15.69 -6.72 -4.63
N VAL A 168 14.98 -6.36 -5.70
CA VAL A 168 13.68 -6.96 -6.03
C VAL A 168 13.82 -8.44 -6.33
N GLN A 169 14.83 -8.84 -7.11
CA GLN A 169 15.10 -10.26 -7.40
C GLN A 169 15.40 -11.06 -6.12
N GLY A 170 16.21 -10.52 -5.22
CA GLY A 170 16.51 -11.15 -3.93
C GLY A 170 15.26 -11.33 -3.08
N LEU A 171 14.42 -10.30 -3.01
CA LEU A 171 13.16 -10.33 -2.26
C LEU A 171 12.19 -11.38 -2.81
N THR A 172 11.99 -11.42 -4.12
CA THR A 172 11.11 -12.40 -4.78
C THR A 172 11.58 -13.84 -4.54
N ARG A 173 12.89 -14.09 -4.56
CA ARG A 173 13.44 -15.43 -4.25
C ARG A 173 13.14 -15.86 -2.80
N VAL A 174 13.34 -14.95 -1.85
CA VAL A 174 13.07 -15.24 -0.43
C VAL A 174 11.58 -15.48 -0.19
N LEU A 175 10.72 -14.62 -0.75
CA LEU A 175 9.28 -14.78 -0.65
C LEU A 175 8.80 -16.08 -1.30
N GLY A 176 9.33 -16.42 -2.48
CA GLY A 176 9.05 -17.66 -3.18
C GLY A 176 9.41 -18.90 -2.36
N ALA A 177 10.60 -18.92 -1.77
CA ALA A 177 11.03 -20.01 -0.89
C ALA A 177 10.15 -20.14 0.37
N GLY A 178 9.76 -19.01 0.97
CA GLY A 178 8.87 -18.99 2.13
C GLY A 178 7.47 -19.54 1.82
N VAL A 179 6.90 -19.13 0.68
CA VAL A 179 5.61 -19.65 0.20
C VAL A 179 5.70 -21.15 -0.09
N GLN A 180 6.74 -21.60 -0.79
CA GLN A 180 6.92 -23.03 -1.09
C GLN A 180 6.97 -23.87 0.20
N THR A 181 7.71 -23.41 1.21
CA THR A 181 7.80 -24.09 2.52
C THR A 181 6.41 -24.23 3.18
N LEU A 182 5.58 -23.18 3.10
CA LEU A 182 4.23 -23.22 3.67
C LEU A 182 3.30 -24.17 2.92
N ILE A 183 3.47 -24.30 1.60
CA ILE A 183 2.76 -25.30 0.79
C ILE A 183 3.20 -26.70 1.20
N ASP A 184 4.51 -26.95 1.31
CA ASP A 184 5.07 -28.25 1.67
C ASP A 184 4.58 -28.73 3.05
N TRP A 185 4.38 -27.80 3.99
CA TRP A 185 3.87 -28.10 5.33
C TRP A 185 2.34 -28.10 5.45
N SER A 186 1.61 -27.92 4.34
CA SER A 186 0.14 -27.80 4.33
C SER A 186 -0.40 -26.66 5.23
N LEU A 187 0.41 -25.61 5.43
CA LEU A 187 0.07 -24.43 6.24
C LEU A 187 -0.35 -23.24 5.38
N LEU A 188 -0.95 -23.52 4.22
CA LEU A 188 -1.38 -22.54 3.22
C LEU A 188 -2.14 -21.33 3.79
N PRO A 189 -3.09 -21.50 4.74
CA PRO A 189 -3.76 -20.34 5.36
C PRO A 189 -2.83 -19.35 6.05
N LEU A 190 -1.69 -19.79 6.57
CA LEU A 190 -0.72 -18.91 7.24
C LEU A 190 0.07 -18.03 6.25
N VAL A 191 -0.02 -18.29 4.95
CA VAL A 191 0.61 -17.45 3.92
C VAL A 191 0.13 -15.99 4.02
N SER A 192 -1.11 -15.77 4.47
CA SER A 192 -1.68 -14.44 4.65
C SER A 192 -0.98 -13.60 5.72
N LEU A 193 -0.24 -14.20 6.66
CA LEU A 193 0.62 -13.45 7.60
C LEU A 193 1.78 -12.74 6.88
N ILE A 194 2.20 -13.26 5.73
CA ILE A 194 3.29 -12.68 4.91
C ILE A 194 2.71 -11.84 3.78
N VAL A 195 1.71 -12.38 3.08
CA VAL A 195 1.15 -11.77 1.88
C VAL A 195 0.44 -10.46 2.20
N GLU A 196 -0.41 -10.39 3.22
CA GLU A 196 -1.18 -9.17 3.49
C GLU A 196 -0.28 -7.97 3.87
N PRO A 197 0.73 -8.11 4.74
CA PRO A 197 1.69 -7.02 4.97
C PRO A 197 2.47 -6.63 3.72
N ALA A 198 2.89 -7.60 2.91
CA ALA A 198 3.62 -7.33 1.69
C ALA A 198 2.75 -6.60 0.65
N LYS A 199 1.47 -6.99 0.51
CA LYS A 199 0.48 -6.28 -0.31
C LYS A 199 0.36 -4.82 0.11
N VAL A 200 0.18 -4.54 1.40
CA VAL A 200 0.07 -3.16 1.92
C VAL A 200 1.33 -2.32 1.69
N LEU A 201 2.50 -2.97 1.59
CA LEU A 201 3.76 -2.35 1.18
C LEU A 201 3.95 -2.31 -0.35
N PHE A 202 2.89 -2.56 -1.12
CA PHE A 202 2.86 -2.56 -2.59
C PHE A 202 3.80 -3.59 -3.24
N LEU A 203 4.03 -4.72 -2.57
CA LEU A 203 4.80 -5.85 -3.11
C LEU A 203 3.91 -6.92 -3.75
N ASN A 204 2.62 -6.62 -3.95
CA ASN A 204 1.63 -7.55 -4.48
C ASN A 204 2.01 -8.05 -5.89
N ASN A 205 2.46 -7.17 -6.79
CA ASN A 205 2.87 -7.55 -8.14
C ASN A 205 4.10 -8.47 -8.15
N ALA A 206 5.08 -8.21 -7.27
CA ALA A 206 6.25 -9.08 -7.12
C ALA A 206 5.87 -10.48 -6.61
N ILE A 207 4.91 -10.55 -5.69
CA ILE A 207 4.41 -11.83 -5.15
C ILE A 207 3.56 -12.58 -6.18
N ASN A 208 2.63 -11.89 -6.84
CA ASN A 208 1.72 -12.52 -7.80
C ASN A 208 2.49 -13.04 -9.03
N HIS A 209 3.26 -12.18 -9.71
CA HIS A 209 4.00 -12.59 -10.91
C HIS A 209 5.24 -13.42 -10.61
N GLY A 210 5.90 -13.17 -9.47
CA GLY A 210 7.15 -13.84 -9.12
C GLY A 210 7.00 -15.16 -8.38
N VAL A 211 5.84 -15.42 -7.75
CA VAL A 211 5.64 -16.61 -6.90
C VAL A 211 4.35 -17.35 -7.25
N PHE A 212 3.18 -16.75 -7.05
CA PHE A 212 1.91 -17.48 -7.17
C PHE A 212 1.53 -17.80 -8.61
N GLY A 213 1.85 -16.92 -9.56
CA GLY A 213 1.61 -17.11 -10.98
C GLY A 213 2.28 -18.40 -11.51
N PRO A 214 3.61 -18.54 -11.40
CA PRO A 214 4.31 -19.75 -11.80
C PRO A 214 3.84 -21.02 -11.08
N LEU A 215 3.64 -20.96 -9.76
CA LEU A 215 3.17 -22.12 -8.98
C LEU A 215 1.75 -22.55 -9.39
N GLY A 216 0.86 -21.59 -9.59
CA GLY A 216 -0.50 -21.84 -10.05
C GLY A 216 -0.54 -22.42 -11.46
N ALA A 217 0.29 -21.91 -12.38
CA ALA A 217 0.37 -22.44 -13.75
C ALA A 217 0.85 -23.90 -13.78
N ALA A 218 1.83 -24.24 -12.95
CA ALA A 218 2.28 -25.62 -12.78
C ALA A 218 1.14 -26.52 -12.26
N ARG A 219 0.43 -26.08 -11.22
CA ARG A 219 -0.68 -26.85 -10.63
C ARG A 219 -1.88 -26.99 -11.59
N VAL A 220 -2.30 -25.93 -12.29
CA VAL A 220 -3.41 -26.00 -13.26
C VAL A 220 -3.17 -27.04 -14.34
N SER A 221 -1.91 -27.21 -14.77
CA SER A 221 -1.55 -28.21 -15.77
C SER A 221 -1.85 -29.65 -15.32
N GLU A 222 -1.89 -29.90 -14.01
CA GLU A 222 -2.15 -31.21 -13.41
C GLU A 222 -3.60 -31.37 -12.92
N THR A 223 -4.15 -30.35 -12.25
CA THR A 223 -5.43 -30.41 -11.53
C THR A 223 -6.56 -29.62 -12.18
N GLY A 224 -6.28 -28.88 -13.26
CA GLY A 224 -7.24 -28.02 -13.97
C GLY A 224 -7.61 -26.71 -13.26
N GLN A 225 -7.19 -26.51 -12.01
CA GLN A 225 -7.39 -25.29 -11.23
C GLN A 225 -6.33 -25.14 -10.13
N ALA A 226 -6.03 -23.91 -9.73
CA ALA A 226 -5.05 -23.59 -8.69
C ALA A 226 -5.59 -22.60 -7.66
N ILE A 227 -5.37 -22.90 -6.37
CA ILE A 227 -5.70 -22.01 -5.25
C ILE A 227 -4.73 -20.82 -5.18
N GLU A 228 -3.51 -20.99 -5.68
CA GLU A 228 -2.45 -20.00 -5.69
C GLU A 228 -2.91 -18.68 -6.33
N PHE A 229 -3.72 -18.77 -7.39
CA PHE A 229 -4.30 -17.60 -8.06
C PHE A 229 -5.31 -16.84 -7.20
N LEU A 230 -5.92 -17.45 -6.18
CA LEU A 230 -6.87 -16.81 -5.27
C LEU A 230 -6.20 -16.14 -4.07
N ILE A 231 -4.95 -16.46 -3.75
CA ILE A 231 -4.31 -16.00 -2.51
C ILE A 231 -4.13 -14.48 -2.52
N GLU A 232 -3.49 -13.97 -3.55
CA GLU A 232 -3.25 -12.53 -3.69
C GLU A 232 -4.49 -11.81 -4.22
N THR A 233 -5.18 -12.40 -5.19
CA THR A 233 -6.25 -11.73 -5.95
C THR A 233 -7.61 -11.73 -5.25
N ASN A 234 -7.76 -12.39 -4.10
CA ASN A 234 -9.00 -12.34 -3.31
C ASN A 234 -9.33 -10.90 -2.89
N PRO A 235 -10.45 -10.31 -3.37
CA PRO A 235 -10.79 -8.94 -3.03
C PRO A 235 -11.48 -8.82 -1.66
N GLY A 236 -11.81 -9.94 -1.00
CA GLY A 236 -12.57 -9.96 0.24
C GLY A 236 -11.91 -9.25 1.43
N PRO A 237 -10.62 -9.49 1.74
CA PRO A 237 -9.94 -8.80 2.83
C PRO A 237 -9.97 -7.28 2.68
N GLY A 238 -9.67 -6.77 1.47
CA GLY A 238 -9.71 -5.35 1.14
C GLY A 238 -11.12 -4.76 1.25
N LEU A 239 -12.12 -5.45 0.68
CA LEU A 239 -13.52 -5.02 0.76
C LEU A 239 -13.99 -4.87 2.21
N GLY A 240 -13.68 -5.86 3.07
CA GLY A 240 -14.06 -5.82 4.49
C GLY A 240 -13.44 -4.62 5.23
N VAL A 241 -12.16 -4.33 4.98
CA VAL A 241 -11.48 -3.14 5.55
C VAL A 241 -12.16 -1.87 5.07
N LEU A 242 -12.39 -1.74 3.77
CA LEU A 242 -12.97 -0.52 3.19
C LEU A 242 -14.40 -0.28 3.69
N LEU A 243 -15.23 -1.31 3.81
CA LEU A 243 -16.59 -1.21 4.38
C LEU A 243 -16.54 -0.74 5.84
N ALA A 244 -15.61 -1.27 6.64
CA ALA A 244 -15.45 -0.83 8.02
C ALA A 244 -14.97 0.62 8.11
N VAL A 245 -14.04 1.02 7.24
CA VAL A 245 -13.58 2.41 7.15
C VAL A 245 -14.71 3.33 6.70
N MET A 246 -15.52 2.95 5.72
CA MET A 246 -16.68 3.73 5.24
C MET A 246 -17.67 4.04 6.38
N LEU A 247 -17.91 3.09 7.27
CA LEU A 247 -18.88 3.24 8.37
C LEU A 247 -18.28 3.87 9.65
N PHE A 248 -17.01 3.55 9.96
CA PHE A 248 -16.42 3.77 11.28
C PHE A 248 -15.06 4.49 11.27
N GLY A 249 -14.50 4.78 10.09
CA GLY A 249 -13.20 5.43 9.96
C GLY A 249 -13.20 6.94 10.19
N PRO A 250 -12.03 7.59 10.11
CA PRO A 250 -11.90 9.05 10.15
C PRO A 250 -12.65 9.73 8.99
N LYS A 251 -13.10 10.98 9.17
CA LYS A 251 -13.91 11.73 8.18
C LYS A 251 -13.37 11.68 6.74
N VAL A 252 -12.07 11.95 6.56
CA VAL A 252 -11.43 11.98 5.23
C VAL A 252 -11.42 10.59 4.58
N SER A 253 -11.10 9.56 5.37
CA SER A 253 -11.12 8.17 4.90
C SER A 253 -12.54 7.69 4.59
N ARG A 254 -13.54 8.08 5.41
CA ARG A 254 -14.96 7.77 5.17
C ARG A 254 -15.48 8.36 3.87
N ALA A 255 -15.11 9.60 3.56
CA ALA A 255 -15.57 10.29 2.36
C ALA A 255 -15.05 9.65 1.06
N THR A 256 -13.85 9.04 1.10
CA THR A 256 -13.19 8.46 -0.09
C THR A 256 -13.39 6.95 -0.21
N ALA A 257 -13.73 6.25 0.88
CA ALA A 257 -13.89 4.79 0.90
C ALA A 257 -14.92 4.24 -0.11
N PRO A 258 -16.10 4.85 -0.36
CA PRO A 258 -17.04 4.33 -1.35
C PRO A 258 -16.44 4.25 -2.76
N GLY A 259 -15.69 5.26 -3.20
CA GLY A 259 -15.00 5.24 -4.48
C GLY A 259 -13.93 4.15 -4.54
N ALA A 260 -13.16 3.99 -3.44
CA ALA A 260 -12.18 2.93 -3.31
C ALA A 260 -12.80 1.52 -3.37
N ILE A 261 -13.99 1.30 -2.79
CA ILE A 261 -14.70 0.01 -2.84
C ILE A 261 -15.01 -0.39 -4.28
N VAL A 262 -15.54 0.55 -5.06
CA VAL A 262 -15.91 0.31 -6.46
C VAL A 262 -14.67 -0.07 -7.28
N ILE A 263 -13.60 0.71 -7.14
CA ILE A 263 -12.32 0.48 -7.83
C ILE A 263 -11.67 -0.84 -7.40
N GLN A 264 -11.70 -1.16 -6.11
CA GLN A 264 -11.05 -2.34 -5.55
C GLN A 264 -11.80 -3.63 -5.89
N PHE A 265 -13.10 -3.67 -5.58
CA PHE A 265 -13.88 -4.90 -5.64
C PHE A 265 -14.33 -5.21 -7.07
N LEU A 266 -14.84 -4.20 -7.77
CA LEU A 266 -15.36 -4.36 -9.13
C LEU A 266 -14.28 -4.07 -10.18
N GLY A 267 -13.38 -3.13 -9.92
CA GLY A 267 -12.26 -2.81 -10.81
C GLY A 267 -11.03 -3.70 -10.61
N GLY A 268 -10.93 -4.40 -9.47
CA GLY A 268 -9.82 -5.33 -9.20
C GLY A 268 -8.50 -4.68 -8.88
N ILE A 269 -8.53 -3.39 -8.53
CA ILE A 269 -7.34 -2.59 -8.23
C ILE A 269 -7.13 -2.56 -6.72
N HIS A 270 -6.32 -3.49 -6.22
CA HIS A 270 -6.15 -3.72 -4.78
C HIS A 270 -5.31 -2.63 -4.12
N GLU A 271 -4.44 -1.96 -4.89
CA GLU A 271 -3.58 -0.88 -4.44
C GLU A 271 -4.35 0.29 -3.83
N ILE A 272 -5.62 0.46 -4.18
CA ILE A 272 -6.46 1.55 -3.68
C ILE A 272 -6.79 1.43 -2.19
N TYR A 273 -6.80 0.22 -1.61
CA TYR A 273 -7.14 0.05 -0.18
C TYR A 273 -5.91 0.11 0.74
N PHE A 274 -4.69 -0.08 0.22
CA PHE A 274 -3.47 -0.08 1.02
C PHE A 274 -3.23 1.24 1.79
N PRO A 275 -3.47 2.44 1.21
CA PRO A 275 -3.30 3.71 1.92
C PRO A 275 -4.16 3.82 3.19
N TYR A 276 -5.35 3.19 3.19
CA TYR A 276 -6.24 3.17 4.35
C TYR A 276 -5.66 2.35 5.50
N ILE A 277 -5.00 1.23 5.19
CA ILE A 277 -4.29 0.42 6.20
C ILE A 277 -3.04 1.16 6.68
N LEU A 278 -2.26 1.79 5.78
CA LEU A 278 -1.10 2.58 6.18
C LEU A 278 -1.49 3.73 7.13
N ALA A 279 -2.64 4.40 6.88
CA ALA A 279 -3.16 5.45 7.75
C ALA A 279 -3.55 4.95 9.15
N GLN A 280 -3.96 3.69 9.26
CA GLN A 280 -4.30 3.06 10.54
C GLN A 280 -3.70 1.66 10.61
N PRO A 281 -2.38 1.52 10.87
CA PRO A 281 -1.64 0.26 10.69
C PRO A 281 -2.22 -0.96 11.40
N LYS A 282 -2.95 -0.75 12.51
CA LYS A 282 -3.68 -1.81 13.21
C LYS A 282 -4.66 -2.59 12.30
N LEU A 283 -5.19 -1.96 11.25
CA LEU A 283 -6.11 -2.58 10.30
C LEU A 283 -5.45 -3.71 9.48
N ILE A 284 -4.11 -3.82 9.49
CA ILE A 284 -3.43 -4.99 8.89
C ILE A 284 -3.90 -6.30 9.51
N ILE A 285 -4.25 -6.30 10.80
CA ILE A 285 -4.77 -7.48 11.50
C ILE A 285 -6.09 -7.94 10.87
N ALA A 286 -6.94 -7.00 10.44
CA ALA A 286 -8.18 -7.31 9.77
C ALA A 286 -7.96 -7.91 8.37
N ALA A 287 -7.00 -7.36 7.62
CA ALA A 287 -6.60 -7.91 6.33
C ALA A 287 -6.05 -9.34 6.48
N ILE A 288 -5.14 -9.57 7.45
CA ILE A 288 -4.60 -10.90 7.76
C ILE A 288 -5.72 -11.87 8.15
N ALA A 289 -6.60 -11.48 9.09
CA ALA A 289 -7.69 -12.35 9.54
C ALA A 289 -8.65 -12.70 8.39
N GLY A 290 -8.98 -11.73 7.53
CA GLY A 290 -9.75 -11.96 6.32
C GLY A 290 -9.04 -12.88 5.33
N GLY A 291 -7.75 -12.67 5.09
CA GLY A 291 -6.92 -13.48 4.21
C GLY A 291 -6.85 -14.94 4.66
N VAL A 292 -6.49 -15.17 5.94
CA VAL A 292 -6.45 -16.52 6.55
C VAL A 292 -7.80 -17.20 6.40
N THR A 293 -8.90 -16.49 6.69
CA THR A 293 -10.25 -17.04 6.57
C THR A 293 -10.57 -17.41 5.12
N GLY A 294 -10.33 -16.51 4.17
CA GLY A 294 -10.58 -16.74 2.75
C GLY A 294 -9.81 -17.92 2.20
N VAL A 295 -8.49 -17.96 2.44
CA VAL A 295 -7.63 -19.08 2.01
C VAL A 295 -8.08 -20.40 2.65
N THR A 296 -8.46 -20.39 3.93
CA THR A 296 -9.01 -21.59 4.59
C THR A 296 -10.30 -22.05 3.93
N THR A 297 -11.24 -21.14 3.65
CA THR A 297 -12.50 -21.47 2.96
C THR A 297 -12.26 -22.01 1.56
N PHE A 298 -11.33 -21.42 0.78
CA PHE A 298 -10.95 -21.94 -0.53
C PHE A 298 -10.39 -23.35 -0.43
N MET A 299 -9.49 -23.58 0.53
CA MET A 299 -8.87 -24.89 0.75
C MET A 299 -9.90 -25.96 1.14
N VAL A 300 -10.81 -25.65 2.07
CA VAL A 300 -11.85 -26.59 2.53
C VAL A 300 -12.87 -26.90 1.44
N LEU A 301 -13.22 -25.91 0.60
CA LEU A 301 -14.20 -26.08 -0.47
C LEU A 301 -13.58 -26.53 -1.81
N GLY A 302 -12.25 -26.72 -1.86
CA GLY A 302 -11.54 -27.10 -3.08
C GLY A 302 -11.61 -26.04 -4.19
N ALA A 303 -11.65 -24.76 -3.82
CA ALA A 303 -11.74 -23.65 -4.77
C ALA A 303 -10.38 -23.35 -5.42
N GLY A 304 -10.40 -23.07 -6.72
CA GLY A 304 -9.25 -22.61 -7.49
C GLY A 304 -9.69 -21.85 -8.75
N LEU A 305 -8.72 -21.28 -9.46
CA LEU A 305 -8.92 -20.62 -10.75
C LEU A 305 -8.10 -21.31 -11.84
N VAL A 306 -8.50 -21.14 -13.11
CA VAL A 306 -7.78 -21.70 -14.26
C VAL A 306 -6.59 -20.85 -14.71
N SER A 307 -6.56 -19.58 -14.32
CA SER A 307 -5.48 -18.64 -14.59
C SER A 307 -5.47 -17.50 -13.57
N THR A 308 -4.40 -16.70 -13.53
CA THR A 308 -4.38 -15.46 -12.75
C THR A 308 -5.44 -14.49 -13.29
N PRO A 309 -6.36 -13.98 -12.47
CA PRO A 309 -7.30 -12.94 -12.88
C PRO A 309 -6.57 -11.61 -13.02
N SER A 310 -6.86 -10.88 -14.10
CA SER A 310 -6.28 -9.57 -14.38
C SER A 310 -7.34 -8.62 -14.92
N PRO A 311 -7.67 -7.53 -14.21
CA PRO A 311 -7.33 -7.22 -12.82
C PRO A 311 -7.93 -8.22 -11.81
N GLY A 312 -7.54 -8.17 -10.54
CA GLY A 312 -8.04 -9.05 -9.46
C GLY A 312 -9.47 -8.70 -8.99
N SER A 313 -10.39 -8.42 -9.91
CA SER A 313 -11.77 -8.03 -9.61
C SER A 313 -12.65 -9.23 -9.37
N ILE A 314 -13.77 -9.05 -8.65
CA ILE A 314 -14.74 -10.15 -8.50
C ILE A 314 -15.25 -10.64 -9.86
N ILE A 315 -15.37 -9.75 -10.85
CA ILE A 315 -15.81 -10.07 -12.21
C ILE A 315 -14.79 -10.97 -12.89
N ALA A 316 -13.50 -10.60 -12.85
CA ALA A 316 -12.41 -11.39 -13.42
C ALA A 316 -12.27 -12.73 -12.71
N LEU A 317 -12.34 -12.76 -11.38
CA LEU A 317 -12.36 -14.01 -10.60
C LEU A 317 -13.47 -14.93 -11.09
N MET A 318 -14.69 -14.43 -11.27
CA MET A 318 -15.81 -15.24 -11.78
C MET A 318 -15.58 -15.71 -13.22
N ALA A 319 -14.95 -14.90 -14.08
CA ALA A 319 -14.67 -15.27 -15.46
C ALA A 319 -13.67 -16.43 -15.59
N VAL A 320 -12.65 -16.47 -14.73
CA VAL A 320 -11.61 -17.51 -14.74
C VAL A 320 -11.83 -18.62 -13.69
N THR A 321 -13.00 -18.64 -13.05
CA THR A 321 -13.40 -19.75 -12.17
C THR A 321 -13.90 -20.92 -13.04
N PRO A 322 -13.42 -22.16 -12.81
CA PRO A 322 -13.91 -23.33 -13.54
C PRO A 322 -15.41 -23.57 -13.29
N ARG A 323 -16.09 -24.18 -14.26
CA ARG A 323 -17.52 -24.50 -14.15
C ARG A 323 -17.78 -25.34 -12.89
N GLY A 324 -18.76 -24.92 -12.09
CA GLY A 324 -19.10 -25.53 -10.79
C GLY A 324 -18.32 -24.97 -9.60
N GLY A 325 -17.22 -24.24 -9.82
CA GLY A 325 -16.39 -23.65 -8.76
C GLY A 325 -16.90 -22.33 -8.19
N HIS A 326 -17.83 -21.63 -8.87
CA HIS A 326 -18.24 -20.26 -8.52
C HIS A 326 -18.72 -20.10 -7.08
N LEU A 327 -19.53 -21.04 -6.57
CA LEU A 327 -20.02 -20.98 -5.19
C LEU A 327 -18.89 -21.08 -4.17
N SER A 328 -17.88 -21.93 -4.43
CA SER A 328 -16.73 -22.10 -3.54
C SER A 328 -15.86 -20.83 -3.49
N VAL A 329 -15.63 -20.19 -4.64
CA VAL A 329 -14.90 -18.92 -4.73
C VAL A 329 -15.69 -17.79 -4.07
N LEU A 330 -16.99 -17.67 -4.34
CA LEU A 330 -17.83 -16.65 -3.72
C LEU A 330 -17.91 -16.82 -2.19
N ALA A 331 -18.02 -18.06 -1.71
CA ALA A 331 -18.02 -18.35 -0.27
C ALA A 331 -16.73 -17.87 0.40
N GLY A 332 -15.56 -18.11 -0.19
CA GLY A 332 -14.29 -17.66 0.38
C GLY A 332 -14.11 -16.14 0.32
N VAL A 333 -14.56 -15.47 -0.75
CA VAL A 333 -14.56 -14.00 -0.84
C VAL A 333 -15.47 -13.40 0.23
N LEU A 334 -16.68 -13.94 0.40
CA LEU A 334 -17.65 -13.46 1.40
C LEU A 334 -17.15 -13.70 2.83
N ALA A 335 -16.59 -14.88 3.12
CA ALA A 335 -16.03 -15.20 4.43
C ALA A 335 -14.87 -14.26 4.78
N ALA A 336 -13.94 -14.03 3.84
CA ALA A 336 -12.86 -13.08 4.01
C ALA A 336 -13.36 -11.65 4.25
N THR A 337 -14.38 -11.22 3.49
CA THR A 337 -15.03 -9.91 3.65
C THR A 337 -15.65 -9.76 5.04
N ALA A 338 -16.42 -10.75 5.48
CA ALA A 338 -17.12 -10.72 6.76
C ALA A 338 -16.13 -10.64 7.94
N VAL A 339 -15.11 -11.51 7.96
CA VAL A 339 -14.12 -11.52 9.04
C VAL A 339 -13.27 -10.26 9.03
N SER A 340 -12.83 -9.79 7.86
CA SER A 340 -12.10 -8.52 7.74
C SER A 340 -12.94 -7.34 8.22
N PHE A 341 -14.20 -7.25 7.79
CA PHE A 341 -15.13 -6.19 8.22
C PHE A 341 -15.35 -6.17 9.72
N ILE A 342 -15.64 -7.32 10.33
CA ILE A 342 -15.87 -7.42 11.78
C ILE A 342 -14.61 -7.00 12.54
N THR A 343 -13.46 -7.56 12.14
CA THR A 343 -12.17 -7.27 12.79
C THR A 343 -11.80 -5.79 12.67
N ALA A 344 -11.93 -5.21 11.47
CA ALA A 344 -11.68 -3.79 11.23
C ALA A 344 -12.64 -2.90 12.04
N SER A 345 -13.93 -3.24 12.09
CA SER A 345 -14.94 -2.49 12.85
C SER A 345 -14.64 -2.48 14.35
N LEU A 346 -14.21 -3.62 14.90
CA LEU A 346 -13.75 -3.74 16.29
C LEU A 346 -12.51 -2.89 16.54
N LEU A 347 -11.52 -2.95 15.65
CA LEU A 347 -10.29 -2.16 15.77
C LEU A 347 -10.56 -0.66 15.67
N LEU A 348 -11.56 -0.24 14.89
CA LEU A 348 -12.02 1.15 14.79
C LEU A 348 -12.93 1.56 15.96
N GLY A 349 -13.28 0.64 16.86
CA GLY A 349 -14.17 0.91 17.99
C GLY A 349 -15.56 1.37 17.55
N PHE A 350 -16.04 0.87 16.41
CA PHE A 350 -17.31 1.25 15.79
C PHE A 350 -17.51 2.78 15.65
N GLY A 351 -16.41 3.50 15.42
CA GLY A 351 -16.42 4.95 15.18
C GLY A 351 -16.74 5.80 16.41
N ARG A 352 -16.83 5.21 17.62
CA ARG A 352 -17.12 5.96 18.86
C ARG A 352 -16.10 7.07 19.11
N GLY A 353 -14.81 6.76 18.93
CA GLY A 353 -13.73 7.72 19.12
C GLY A 353 -13.72 8.84 18.08
N GLU A 354 -13.94 8.51 16.81
CA GLU A 354 -13.96 9.51 15.72
C GLU A 354 -15.17 10.44 15.82
N ARG A 355 -16.36 9.91 16.13
CA ARG A 355 -17.57 10.72 16.33
C ARG A 355 -17.44 11.65 17.54
N ALA A 356 -16.73 11.23 18.59
CA ALA A 356 -16.45 12.09 19.74
C ALA A 356 -15.53 13.25 19.34
N ARG A 357 -14.46 12.98 18.57
CA ARG A 357 -13.55 14.00 18.05
C ARG A 357 -14.25 15.01 17.16
N GLU A 358 -15.12 14.54 16.27
CA GLU A 358 -15.91 15.41 15.39
C GLU A 358 -16.85 16.33 16.16
N LYS A 359 -17.50 15.83 17.23
CA LYS A 359 -18.33 16.64 18.13
C LYS A 359 -17.52 17.73 18.83
N THR A 360 -16.34 17.39 19.34
CA THR A 360 -15.45 18.38 19.98
C THR A 360 -14.95 19.43 18.99
N GLN A 361 -14.63 19.03 17.76
CA GLN A 361 -14.20 19.94 16.70
C GLN A 361 -15.32 20.90 16.27
N TYR A 362 -16.57 20.43 16.24
CA TYR A 362 -17.73 21.28 15.95
C TYR A 362 -18.02 22.27 17.09
N GLN A 363 -17.68 21.91 18.33
CA GLN A 363 -17.93 22.73 19.52
C GLN A 363 -16.84 23.78 19.78
N ASN A 364 -15.61 23.58 19.30
CA ASN A 364 -14.50 24.54 19.44
C ASN A 364 -13.76 24.76 18.10
N PRO A 365 -14.25 25.66 17.24
CA PRO A 365 -13.59 25.99 15.97
C PRO A 365 -12.24 26.69 16.15
N GLU A 366 -12.02 27.39 17.27
CA GLU A 366 -10.84 28.24 17.52
C GLU A 366 -9.60 27.48 17.98
N ALA A 367 -9.68 26.18 18.26
CA ALA A 367 -8.53 25.36 18.70
C ALA A 367 -7.59 24.94 17.55
N GLN A 368 -7.69 25.60 16.39
CA GLN A 368 -6.90 25.33 15.18
C GLN A 368 -6.06 26.52 14.70
N SER A 369 -5.96 27.62 15.44
CA SER A 369 -5.01 28.70 15.13
C SER A 369 -3.58 28.38 15.56
#